data_AF-A0A800AD63-F1
#
_entry.id   AF-A0A800AD63-F1
#
_cell.length_a   1.000
_cell.length_b   1.000
_cell.length_c   1.000
_cell.angle_alpha   90.00
_cell.angle_beta   90.00
_cell.angle_gamma   90.00
#
_symmetry.space_group_name_H-M   'P 1'
#
loop_
_entity.id
_entity.type
_entity.pdbx_description
1 polymer ?
#
loop_
_entity_poly.entity_id
_entity_poly.type
_entity_poly.pdbx_seq_one_letter_code
_entity_poly.pdbx_strand_id
1 'polypeptide(L)' 'MGRQVWYRYADRKMRNERHYWTAINYIHYNPIKHGWSSRADGWLCSSFKNFFDTFGRDYLVDRWREYPIGTFGDNWDDD' A
#
# COMPACT_ATOMS: atom_id res chain seq x y z
N MET A 1 -17.60 -13.66 -25.04
CA MET A 1 -16.13 -13.76 -24.88
C MET A 1 -15.78 -13.17 -23.53
N GLY A 2 -15.23 -13.99 -22.64
CA GLY A 2 -15.10 -13.72 -21.20
C GLY A 2 -13.90 -12.86 -20.82
N ARG A 3 -13.89 -12.40 -19.55
CA ARG A 3 -12.78 -11.66 -18.94
C ARG A 3 -11.47 -12.44 -19.12
N GLN A 4 -10.51 -11.84 -19.83
CA GLN A 4 -9.13 -12.27 -19.80
C GLN A 4 -8.57 -11.89 -18.42
N VAL A 5 -7.87 -12.82 -17.77
CA VAL A 5 -7.40 -12.73 -16.37
C VAL A 5 -6.57 -11.46 -16.08
N TRP A 6 -6.10 -10.77 -17.12
CA TRP A 6 -5.34 -9.53 -17.05
C TRP A 6 -6.10 -8.37 -17.70
N TYR A 7 -6.11 -7.22 -17.02
CA TYR A 7 -6.68 -5.97 -17.53
C TYR A 7 -5.80 -4.78 -17.11
N ARG A 8 -4.95 -4.31 -18.04
CA ARG A 8 -4.02 -3.17 -17.92
C ARG A 8 -3.11 -3.18 -16.67
N TYR A 9 -2.18 -2.22 -16.61
CA TYR A 9 -1.37 -1.94 -15.42
C TYR A 9 -1.12 -0.44 -15.32
N ALA A 10 -0.96 0.07 -14.11
CA ALA A 10 -0.51 1.44 -13.87
C ALA A 10 1.00 1.42 -13.60
N ASP A 11 1.78 2.19 -14.36
CA ASP A 11 3.22 2.34 -14.15
C ASP A 11 3.58 3.74 -13.69
N ARG A 12 4.40 3.82 -12.65
CA ARG A 12 4.89 5.07 -12.10
C ARG A 12 6.24 4.88 -11.44
N LYS A 13 7.29 5.42 -12.07
CA LYS A 13 8.65 5.43 -11.49
C LYS A 13 8.69 6.20 -10.16
N MET A 14 9.37 5.61 -9.16
CA MET A 14 9.67 6.28 -7.89
C MET A 14 10.57 7.50 -8.11
N ARG A 15 10.26 8.61 -7.45
CA ARG A 15 10.90 9.92 -7.72
C ARG A 15 11.80 10.40 -6.58
N ASN A 16 11.49 9.99 -5.37
CA ASN A 16 12.20 10.34 -4.14
C ASN A 16 11.73 9.41 -3.01
N GLU A 17 12.36 9.56 -1.85
CA GLU A 17 12.03 8.80 -0.63
C GLU A 17 10.58 9.01 -0.18
N ARG A 18 10.06 10.24 -0.26
CA ARG A 18 8.64 10.51 0.05
C ARG A 18 7.70 9.68 -0.80
N HIS A 19 7.90 9.66 -2.12
CA HIS A 19 7.08 8.86 -3.02
C HIS A 19 7.19 7.37 -2.69
N TYR A 20 8.40 6.87 -2.39
CA TYR A 20 8.62 5.49 -2.01
C TYR A 20 7.83 5.10 -0.76
N TRP A 21 7.99 5.83 0.34
CA TRP A 21 7.32 5.49 1.60
C TRP A 21 5.81 5.71 1.55
N THR A 22 5.33 6.74 0.86
CA THR A 22 3.90 6.93 0.62
C THR A 22 3.30 5.75 -0.15
N ALA A 23 4.01 5.22 -1.16
CA ALA A 23 3.55 4.05 -1.92
C ALA A 23 3.56 2.76 -1.08
N ILE A 24 4.58 2.54 -0.24
CA ILE A 24 4.62 1.41 0.69
C ILE A 24 3.44 1.48 1.68
N ASN A 25 3.22 2.64 2.29
CA ASN A 25 2.10 2.86 3.21
C ASN A 25 0.76 2.61 2.52
N TYR A 26 0.57 3.09 1.29
CA TYR A 26 -0.62 2.83 0.48
C TYR A 26 -0.84 1.33 0.26
N ILE A 27 0.18 0.61 -0.22
CA ILE A 27 0.07 -0.83 -0.51
C ILE A 27 -0.29 -1.64 0.74
N HIS A 28 0.34 -1.35 1.88
CA HIS A 28 0.04 -2.05 3.13
C HIS A 28 -1.30 -1.63 3.76
N TYR A 29 -1.81 -0.46 3.41
CA TYR A 29 -3.13 0.02 3.83
C TYR A 29 -4.27 -0.47 2.94
N ASN A 30 -4.01 -0.82 1.68
CA ASN A 30 -5.04 -1.22 0.71
C ASN A 30 -6.03 -2.30 1.22
N PRO A 31 -5.61 -3.37 1.91
CA PRO A 31 -6.55 -4.35 2.45
C PRO A 31 -7.55 -3.75 3.44
N ILE A 32 -7.14 -2.72 4.19
CA ILE A 32 -8.02 -1.97 5.09
C ILE A 32 -8.90 -1.02 4.28
N LYS A 33 -8.30 -0.26 3.36
CA LYS A 33 -9.01 0.67 2.45
C LYS A 33 -10.20 -0.02 1.74
N HIS A 34 -10.01 -1.25 1.28
CA HIS A 34 -11.03 -2.02 0.56
C HIS A 34 -11.88 -2.94 1.45
N GLY A 35 -11.73 -2.86 2.78
CA GLY A 35 -12.56 -3.59 3.74
C GLY A 35 -12.28 -5.10 3.84
N TRP A 36 -11.14 -5.57 3.35
CA TRP A 36 -10.74 -6.98 3.40
C TRP A 36 -10.07 -7.37 4.71
N SER A 37 -9.57 -6.39 5.47
CA SER A 37 -8.98 -6.61 6.79
C SER A 37 -9.21 -5.40 7.68
N SER A 38 -9.37 -5.62 9.00
CA SER A 38 -9.44 -4.52 9.97
C SER A 38 -8.05 -3.96 10.33
N ARG A 39 -6.97 -4.67 9.98
CA ARG A 39 -5.58 -4.33 10.32
C ARG A 39 -4.61 -4.76 9.21
N ALA A 40 -3.49 -4.06 9.10
CA ALA A 40 -2.48 -4.35 8.06
C ALA A 40 -1.81 -5.72 8.26
N ASP A 41 -1.56 -6.12 9.52
CA ASP A 41 -1.04 -7.44 9.90
C ASP A 41 -2.05 -8.58 9.73
N GLY A 42 -3.34 -8.27 9.59
CA GLY A 42 -4.39 -9.26 9.34
C GLY A 42 -4.43 -9.77 7.89
N TRP A 43 -3.79 -9.08 6.95
CA TRP A 43 -3.77 -9.47 5.54
C TRP A 43 -2.49 -10.23 5.16
N LEU A 44 -2.58 -11.56 5.17
CA LEU A 44 -1.46 -12.47 4.93
C LEU A 44 -0.89 -12.39 3.51
N CYS A 45 -1.67 -11.92 2.54
CA CYS A 45 -1.25 -11.77 1.14
C CYS A 45 -0.54 -10.42 0.90
N SER A 46 0.23 -9.93 1.86
CA SER A 46 1.09 -8.75 1.72
C SER A 46 2.46 -8.97 2.33
N SER A 47 3.40 -8.10 1.96
CA SER A 47 4.73 -8.05 2.58
C SER A 47 4.76 -7.34 3.94
N PHE A 48 3.62 -6.89 4.49
CA PHE A 48 3.58 -6.09 5.73
C PHE A 48 4.25 -6.81 6.89
N LYS A 49 4.01 -8.12 7.05
CA LYS A 49 4.61 -8.93 8.13
C LYS A 49 6.14 -8.93 8.05
N ASN A 50 6.71 -9.11 6.86
CA ASN A 50 8.16 -9.06 6.67
C ASN A 50 8.73 -7.67 6.99
N PHE A 51 8.03 -6.59 6.62
CA PHE A 51 8.42 -5.23 6.97
C PHE A 51 8.38 -5.01 8.48
N PHE A 52 7.32 -5.47 9.13
CA PHE A 52 7.16 -5.37 10.57
C PHE A 52 8.27 -6.09 11.33
N ASP A 53 8.60 -7.31 10.91
CA ASP A 53 9.64 -8.12 11.56
C ASP A 53 11.05 -7.56 11.31
N THR A 54 11.27 -6.90 10.17
CA THR A 54 12.58 -6.32 9.79
C THR A 54 12.83 -4.97 10.45
N PHE A 55 11.85 -4.06 10.42
CA PHE A 55 12.04 -2.67 10.85
C PHE A 55 11.48 -2.38 12.24
N GLY A 56 10.57 -3.22 12.73
CA GLY A 56 9.88 -3.00 13.99
C GLY A 56 8.77 -1.96 13.89
N ARG A 57 7.92 -1.96 14.93
CA ARG A 57 6.71 -1.13 14.99
C ARG A 57 7.02 0.36 14.95
N ASP A 58 7.93 0.83 15.78
CA ASP A 58 8.13 2.27 16.00
C ASP A 58 8.66 2.94 14.73
N TYR A 59 9.61 2.29 14.04
CA TYR A 59 10.10 2.76 12.75
C TYR A 59 8.98 2.89 11.71
N LEU A 60 8.10 1.88 11.58
CA LEU A 60 7.01 1.93 10.62
C LEU A 60 5.95 2.97 10.99
N VAL A 61 5.68 3.18 12.29
CA VAL A 61 4.80 4.26 12.76
C VAL A 61 5.38 5.62 12.43
N ASP A 62 6.69 5.82 12.59
CA ASP A 62 7.35 7.07 12.23
C ASP A 62 7.29 7.32 10.72
N ARG A 63 7.55 6.29 9.89
CA ARG A 63 7.38 6.39 8.42
C ARG A 63 5.94 6.66 8.01
N TRP A 64 4.95 6.09 8.71
CA TRP A 64 3.55 6.39 8.47
C TRP A 64 3.20 7.86 8.75
N ARG A 65 3.72 8.41 9.84
CA ARG A 65 3.51 9.81 10.24
C ARG A 65 4.24 10.79 9.32
N GLU A 66 5.47 10.46 8.92
CA GLU A 66 6.32 11.31 8.06
C GLU A 66 5.86 11.30 6.59
N TYR A 67 5.31 10.17 6.13
CA TYR A 67 4.89 9.93 4.76
C TYR A 67 3.43 9.46 4.67
N PRO A 68 2.46 10.29 5.09
CA PRO A 68 1.05 9.93 5.02
C PRO A 68 0.61 9.70 3.56
N ILE A 69 -0.43 8.87 3.39
CA ILE A 69 -0.98 8.54 2.07
C ILE A 69 -1.54 9.79 1.37
N GLY A 70 -2.25 10.66 2.10
CA GLY A 70 -2.87 11.86 1.52
C GLY A 70 -3.83 11.49 0.38
N THR A 71 -3.63 12.10 -0.78
CA THR A 71 -4.41 11.86 -2.02
C THR A 71 -3.77 10.80 -2.92
N PHE A 72 -2.84 9.99 -2.39
CA PHE A 72 -2.14 8.99 -3.18
C PHE A 72 -3.08 7.82 -3.49
N GLY A 73 -3.28 7.55 -4.78
CA GLY A 73 -4.22 6.52 -5.24
C GLY A 73 -5.65 7.02 -5.45
N ASP A 74 -5.90 8.33 -5.32
CA ASP A 74 -7.21 8.91 -5.61
C ASP A 74 -7.58 8.67 -7.09
N ASN A 75 -8.86 8.34 -7.29
CA ASN A 75 -9.47 8.03 -8.59
C ASN A 75 -8.88 6.80 -9.31
N TRP A 76 -8.12 5.93 -8.62
CA TRP A 76 -7.61 4.69 -9.23
C TRP A 76 -8.65 3.57 -9.25
N ASP A 77 -9.66 3.67 -8.40
CA ASP A 77 -10.76 2.71 -8.26
C ASP A 77 -12.04 3.18 -8.97
N ASP A 78 -12.00 4.38 -9.58
CA ASP A 78 -13.11 4.98 -10.32
C ASP A 78 -13.04 4.50 -11.78
N ASP A 79 -13.63 3.33 -12.05
CA ASP A 79 -13.83 2.80 -13.42
C ASP A 79 -15.07 3.39 -14.11
#